data_AF-K7M6C6-F1
#
_entry.id   AF-K7M6C6-F1
#
_cell.length_a   1.000
_cell.length_b   1.000
_cell.length_c   1.000
_cell.angle_alpha   90.00
_cell.angle_beta   90.00
_cell.angle_gamma   90.00
#
_symmetry.space_group_name_H-M   'P 1'
#
loop_
_entity.id
_entity.type
_entity.pdbx_description
1 polymer ?
#
loop_
_entity_poly.entity_id
_entity_poly.type
_entity_poly.pdbx_seq_one_letter_code
_entity_poly.pdbx_strand_id
1 'polypeptide(L)'
;MFSNIYWNAFHLATVGSTYFKVVRNLREMLKLDVAEYMMSICGDSGLRDISSPGKSGNIFFLSQDDRFMIKTLKKYELKVMLNMLPKYYYHVGSYENTLITKFFGLH
;
A
#
# COMPACT_ATOMS: atom_id res chain seq x y z
N MET A 1 -2.76 17.14 5.41
CA MET A 1 -2.50 16.89 6.86
C MET A 1 -2.20 15.41 7.18
N PHE A 2 -2.58 14.44 6.32
CA PHE A 2 -2.16 13.04 6.46
C PHE A 2 -0.64 12.77 6.26
N SER A 3 0.13 13.70 5.66
CA SER A 3 1.39 13.31 5.02
C SER A 3 2.64 13.22 5.90
N ASN A 4 2.67 13.77 7.12
CA ASN A 4 3.92 13.76 7.91
C ASN A 4 3.81 13.05 9.26
N ILE A 5 2.75 13.26 10.05
CA ILE A 5 2.64 12.64 11.37
C ILE A 5 2.29 11.15 11.26
N TYR A 6 1.30 10.80 10.43
CA TYR A 6 0.91 9.41 10.21
C TYR A 6 2.04 8.62 9.55
N TRP A 7 2.71 9.20 8.56
CA TRP A 7 3.86 8.57 7.92
C TRP A 7 5.04 8.38 8.85
N ASN A 8 5.42 9.36 9.67
CA ASN A 8 6.51 9.18 10.63
C ASN A 8 6.15 8.14 11.70
N ALA A 9 4.93 8.18 12.25
CA ALA A 9 4.47 7.19 13.21
C ALA A 9 4.44 5.78 12.60
N PHE A 10 4.01 5.65 11.35
CA PHE A 10 3.93 4.38 10.64
C PHE A 10 5.30 3.86 10.19
N HIS A 11 6.18 4.74 9.70
CA HIS A 11 7.55 4.39 9.34
C HIS A 11 8.28 3.88 10.58
N LEU A 12 8.17 4.56 11.72
CA LEU A 12 8.75 4.07 12.99
C LEU A 12 8.17 2.71 13.41
N ALA A 13 6.87 2.48 13.23
CA ALA A 13 6.24 1.19 13.55
C ALA A 13 6.67 0.05 12.61
N THR A 14 7.10 0.37 11.38
CA THR A 14 7.46 -0.64 10.37
C THR A 14 8.95 -0.86 10.20
N VAL A 15 9.82 0.13 10.49
CA VAL A 15 11.29 0.01 10.30
C VAL A 15 11.90 -1.18 11.06
N GLY A 16 11.29 -1.61 12.18
CA GLY A 16 11.70 -2.82 12.92
C GLY A 16 10.98 -4.13 12.52
N SER A 17 10.02 -4.10 11.60
CA SER A 17 9.10 -5.20 11.34
C SER A 17 9.51 -6.05 10.14
N THR A 18 9.40 -7.38 10.26
CA THR A 18 9.58 -8.32 9.14
C THR A 18 8.72 -7.95 7.93
N TYR A 19 7.54 -7.35 8.14
CA TYR A 19 6.66 -6.91 7.06
C TYR A 19 7.24 -5.79 6.20
N PHE A 20 8.06 -4.90 6.78
CA PHE A 20 8.70 -3.83 6.02
C PHE A 20 9.66 -4.40 4.97
N LYS A 21 10.43 -5.42 5.33
CA LYS A 21 11.31 -6.12 4.38
C LYS A 21 10.49 -6.79 3.27
N VAL A 22 9.37 -7.42 3.61
CA VAL A 22 8.49 -8.06 2.61
C VAL A 22 7.89 -7.03 1.65
N VAL A 23 7.36 -5.92 2.16
CA VAL A 23 6.76 -4.85 1.34
C VAL A 23 7.83 -4.16 0.49
N ARG A 24 9.04 -3.96 1.02
CA ARG A 24 10.18 -3.47 0.23
C ARG A 24 10.50 -4.42 -0.94
N ASN A 25 10.65 -5.71 -0.65
CA ASN A 25 10.95 -6.69 -1.69
C ASN A 25 9.82 -6.78 -2.73
N LEU A 26 8.56 -6.69 -2.32
CA LEU A 26 7.43 -6.62 -3.24
C LEU A 26 7.52 -5.42 -4.18
N ARG A 27 7.93 -4.24 -3.68
CA ARG A 27 8.14 -3.05 -4.53
C ARG A 27 9.24 -3.28 -5.56
N GLU A 28 10.35 -3.91 -5.16
CA GLU A 28 11.47 -4.25 -6.06
C GLU A 28 11.02 -5.26 -7.13
N MET A 29 10.30 -6.32 -6.74
CA MET A 29 9.76 -7.34 -7.66
C MET A 29 8.74 -6.76 -8.65
N LEU A 30 7.96 -5.78 -8.21
CA LEU A 30 6.96 -5.10 -9.04
C LEU A 30 7.53 -3.90 -9.80
N LYS A 31 8.87 -3.71 -9.78
CA LYS A 31 9.59 -2.63 -10.48
C LYS A 31 9.07 -1.24 -10.13
N LEU A 32 8.66 -1.04 -8.88
CA LEU A 32 8.18 0.24 -8.40
C LEU A 32 9.36 1.13 -8.02
N ASP A 33 9.48 2.28 -8.69
CA ASP A 33 10.37 3.35 -8.25
C ASP A 33 9.83 3.97 -6.95
N VAL A 34 10.63 3.90 -5.89
CA VAL A 34 10.22 4.38 -4.56
C VAL A 34 10.08 5.90 -4.53
N ALA A 35 10.91 6.64 -5.27
CA ALA A 35 10.83 8.09 -5.32
C ALA A 35 9.56 8.52 -6.05
N GLU A 36 9.24 7.92 -7.20
CA GLU A 36 7.98 8.18 -7.90
C GLU A 36 6.76 7.82 -7.03
N TYR A 37 6.80 6.65 -6.37
CA TYR A 37 5.73 6.25 -5.46
C TYR A 37 5.51 7.27 -4.34
N MET A 38 6.59 7.75 -3.72
CA MET A 38 6.51 8.77 -2.68
C MET A 38 6.00 10.11 -3.24
N MET A 39 6.40 10.50 -4.44
CA MET A 39 5.88 11.71 -5.08
C MET A 39 4.37 11.61 -5.36
N SER A 40 3.87 10.46 -5.81
CA SER A 40 2.44 10.27 -6.07
C SER A 40 1.58 10.23 -4.80
N ILE A 41 2.11 9.64 -3.71
CA ILE A 41 1.36 9.46 -2.46
C ILE A 41 1.51 10.65 -1.51
N CYS A 42 2.68 11.29 -1.47
CA CYS A 42 3.02 12.37 -0.54
C CYS A 42 3.13 13.74 -1.22
N GLY A 43 2.93 13.82 -2.54
CA GLY A 43 3.02 15.05 -3.31
C GLY A 43 2.11 16.16 -2.77
N ASP A 44 2.47 17.38 -3.13
CA ASP A 44 1.90 18.61 -2.55
C ASP A 44 0.37 18.71 -2.74
N SER A 45 -0.13 18.10 -3.82
CA SER A 45 -1.54 18.07 -4.18
C SER A 45 -2.39 17.07 -3.35
N GLY A 46 -1.78 16.30 -2.44
CA GLY A 46 -2.45 15.32 -1.58
C GLY A 46 -3.12 14.18 -2.35
N LEU A 47 -3.87 13.33 -1.63
CA LEU A 47 -4.70 12.28 -2.22
C LEU A 47 -6.13 12.77 -2.41
N ARG A 48 -6.77 12.41 -3.52
CA ARG A 48 -8.20 12.65 -3.75
C ARG A 48 -9.01 11.62 -2.99
N ASP A 49 -10.01 12.09 -2.26
CA ASP A 49 -11.02 11.21 -1.69
C ASP A 49 -11.96 10.75 -2.81
N ILE A 50 -12.00 9.44 -3.05
CA ILE A 50 -12.92 8.81 -4.00
C ILE A 50 -13.99 8.01 -3.26
N SER A 51 -14.31 8.41 -2.02
CA SER A 51 -15.30 7.80 -1.13
C SER A 51 -16.61 7.53 -1.85
N SER A 52 -16.70 6.35 -2.46
CA SER A 52 -17.95 5.63 -2.56
C SER A 52 -18.02 4.80 -1.30
N PRO A 53 -19.07 4.92 -0.46
CA PRO A 53 -19.31 3.96 0.60
C PRO A 53 -19.63 2.62 -0.08
N GLY A 54 -18.58 1.91 -0.51
CA GLY A 54 -18.69 0.57 -1.02
C GLY A 54 -19.19 -0.33 0.10
N LYS A 55 -19.64 -1.55 -0.24
CA LYS A 55 -20.25 -2.53 0.69
C LYS A 55 -19.48 -2.75 2.01
N SER A 56 -18.16 -2.50 2.03
CA SER A 56 -17.29 -2.67 3.20
C SER A 56 -17.27 -1.48 4.19
N GLY A 57 -17.68 -0.28 3.75
CA GLY A 57 -17.54 0.96 4.52
C GLY A 57 -16.10 1.49 4.62
N ASN A 58 -15.21 1.03 3.75
CA ASN A 58 -13.83 1.47 3.70
C ASN A 58 -13.70 2.75 2.85
N ILE A 59 -12.87 3.68 3.31
CA ILE A 59 -12.51 4.90 2.58
C ILE A 59 -11.40 4.56 1.59
N PHE A 60 -11.52 5.12 0.39
CA PHE A 60 -10.58 4.98 -0.71
C PHE A 60 -10.04 6.35 -1.09
N PHE A 61 -8.72 6.42 -1.23
CA PHE A 61 -8.01 7.59 -1.69
C PHE A 61 -7.27 7.26 -2.97
N LEU A 62 -7.21 8.19 -3.90
CA LEU A 62 -6.53 8.03 -5.19
C LEU A 62 -5.44 9.11 -5.32
N SER A 63 -4.26 8.73 -5.78
CA SER A 63 -3.21 9.69 -6.12
C SER A 63 -3.66 10.59 -7.27
N GLN A 64 -3.04 11.76 -7.39
CA GLN A 64 -3.45 12.75 -8.40
C GLN A 64 -3.15 12.31 -9.82
N ASP A 65 -2.12 11.48 -9.99
CA ASP A 65 -1.72 10.89 -11.25
C ASP A 65 -2.44 9.56 -11.57
N ASP A 66 -3.48 9.21 -10.80
CA ASP A 66 -4.25 7.97 -10.94
C ASP A 66 -3.43 6.67 -10.85
N ARG A 67 -2.16 6.73 -10.41
CA ARG A 67 -1.26 5.58 -10.35
C ARG A 67 -1.50 4.67 -9.15
N PHE A 68 -1.95 5.23 -8.02
CA PHE A 68 -2.03 4.49 -6.76
C PHE A 68 -3.31 4.78 -6.00
N MET A 69 -3.92 3.70 -5.52
CA MET A 69 -5.07 3.77 -4.64
C MET A 69 -4.66 3.34 -3.23
N ILE A 70 -5.02 4.13 -2.23
CA ILE A 70 -4.92 3.78 -0.82
C ILE A 70 -6.31 3.41 -0.33
N LYS A 71 -6.41 2.24 0.30
CA LYS A 71 -7.65 1.75 0.90
C LYS A 71 -7.45 1.60 2.40
N THR A 72 -8.34 2.20 3.18
CA THR A 72 -8.40 1.93 4.62
C THR A 72 -8.89 0.51 4.88
N LEU A 73 -8.26 -0.17 5.84
CA LEU A 73 -8.60 -1.55 6.20
C LEU A 73 -8.97 -1.62 7.68
N LYS A 74 -10.01 -2.39 7.98
CA LYS A 74 -10.31 -2.75 9.36
C LYS A 74 -9.26 -3.74 9.86
N LYS A 75 -9.05 -3.80 11.18
CA LYS A 75 -8.05 -4.66 11.83
C LYS A 75 -8.16 -6.14 11.42
N TYR A 76 -9.37 -6.66 11.22
CA TYR A 76 -9.57 -8.06 10.78
C TYR A 76 -9.19 -8.27 9.31
N GLU A 77 -9.44 -7.28 8.43
CA GLU A 77 -9.04 -7.35 7.02
C GLU A 77 -7.51 -7.33 6.90
N LEU A 78 -6.85 -6.47 7.69
CA LEU A 78 -5.39 -6.46 7.80
C LEU A 78 -4.86 -7.84 8.23
N LYS A 79 -5.45 -8.46 9.25
CA LYS A 79 -5.04 -9.80 9.70
C LYS A 79 -5.16 -10.84 8.58
N VAL A 80 -6.25 -10.81 7.81
CA VAL A 80 -6.43 -11.70 6.64
C VAL A 80 -5.35 -11.43 5.59
N MET A 81 -5.10 -10.17 5.26
CA MET A 81 -4.06 -9.76 4.30
C MET A 81 -2.66 -10.23 4.73
N LEU A 82 -2.31 -10.09 6.00
CA LEU A 82 -1.03 -10.56 6.54
C LEU A 82 -0.92 -12.09 6.50
N ASN A 83 -2.02 -12.82 6.76
CA ASN A 83 -2.04 -14.28 6.68
C ASN A 83 -1.88 -14.80 5.23
N MET A 84 -2.41 -14.08 4.22
CA MET A 84 -2.23 -14.44 2.81
C MET A 84 -0.90 -13.98 2.22
N LEU A 85 -0.20 -13.06 2.89
CA LEU A 85 1.00 -12.39 2.38
C LEU A 85 2.11 -13.36 1.91
N PRO A 86 2.43 -14.48 2.59
CA PRO A 86 3.46 -15.39 2.11
C PRO A 86 3.10 -16.04 0.76
N LYS A 87 1.84 -16.44 0.58
CA LYS A 87 1.35 -17.03 -0.68
C LYS A 87 1.31 -15.98 -1.78
N TYR A 88 0.87 -14.77 -1.44
CA TYR A 88 0.86 -13.63 -2.35
C TYR A 88 2.27 -13.29 -2.83
N TYR A 89 3.24 -13.23 -1.92
CA TYR A 89 4.65 -12.96 -2.23
C TYR A 89 5.21 -13.97 -3.22
N TYR A 90 4.99 -15.26 -2.97
CA TYR A 90 5.41 -16.33 -3.88
C TYR A 90 4.74 -16.21 -5.25
N HIS A 91 3.44 -15.88 -5.29
CA HIS A 91 2.71 -15.69 -6.54
C HIS A 91 3.27 -14.52 -7.36
N VAL A 92 3.46 -13.35 -6.75
CA VAL A 92 4.03 -12.18 -7.45
C VAL A 92 5.44 -12.47 -7.96
N GLY A 93 6.24 -13.23 -7.21
CA GLY A 93 7.59 -13.64 -7.65
C GLY A 93 7.60 -14.66 -8.78
N SER A 94 6.54 -15.46 -8.90
CA SER A 94 6.41 -16.45 -9.98
C SER A 94 5.76 -15.86 -11.24
N TYR A 95 4.99 -14.78 -11.10
CA TYR A 95 4.17 -14.22 -12.16
C TYR A 95 4.28 -12.69 -12.21
N GLU A 96 5.23 -12.19 -13.01
CA GLU A 96 5.45 -10.74 -13.20
C GLU A 96 4.20 -10.00 -13.69
N ASN A 97 3.40 -10.66 -14.54
CA ASN A 97 2.16 -10.15 -15.11
C ASN A 97 0.90 -10.63 -14.38
N THR A 98 0.98 -10.82 -13.05
CA THR A 98 -0.19 -11.20 -12.26
C THR A 98 -1.35 -10.20 -12.41
N LEU A 99 -2.56 -10.72 -12.53
CA LEU A 99 -3.82 -9.95 -12.51
C LEU A 99 -4.30 -9.64 -11.10
N ILE A 100 -3.67 -10.23 -10.07
CA ILE A 100 -4.00 -9.94 -8.68
C ILE A 100 -3.55 -8.51 -8.36
N THR A 101 -4.33 -7.82 -7.53
CA THR A 101 -4.00 -6.49 -7.03
C THR A 101 -2.56 -6.42 -6.50
N LYS A 102 -1.83 -5.40 -6.96
CA LYS A 102 -0.43 -5.16 -6.60
C LYS A 102 -0.37 -4.33 -5.31
N PHE A 103 0.15 -4.92 -4.23
CA PHE A 103 0.31 -4.24 -2.95
C PHE A 103 1.72 -3.67 -2.83
N PHE A 104 1.83 -2.35 -2.74
CA PHE A 104 3.11 -1.64 -2.64
C PHE A 104 3.42 -1.15 -1.22
N GLY A 105 2.44 -1.21 -0.34
CA GLY A 105 2.49 -0.62 0.99
C GLY A 105 1.41 -1.21 1.90
N LEU A 106 1.74 -1.25 3.17
CA LEU A 106 0.80 -1.24 4.29
C LEU A 106 1.19 0.02 5.05
N HIS A 107 0.21 0.87 5.43
CA HIS A 107 0.38 2.18 6.10
C HIS A 107 -0.63 2.36 7.22
#